data_AF-A0A950KX16-F1
#
_entry.id   AF-A0A950KX16-F1
#
_cell.length_a   1.000
_cell.length_b   1.000
_cell.length_c   1.000
_cell.angle_alpha   90.00
_cell.angle_beta   90.00
_cell.angle_gamma   90.00
#
_symmetry.space_group_name_H-M   'P 1'
#
loop_
_entity.id
_entity.type
_entity.pdbx_description
1 polymer ?
#
loop_
_entity_poly.entity_id
_entity_poly.type
_entity_poly.pdbx_seq_one_letter_code
_entity_poly.pdbx_strand_id
1 'polypeptide(L)'
;MTYVETSVVLAQLLAEDRSPPASLWADAIVSSRLTEYEVWNRIHAYGLGSSHGESVRLLLGRLRWLEMTPIVLARALDPWPVRMRTLDALHLASIEFLRAHGQEVKLASYDGRVINAARQLSIPLFTL
;
A
#
# COMPACT_ATOMS: atom_id res chain seq x y z
N MET A 1 -13.17 0.87 4.03
CA MET A 1 -12.22 1.50 3.08
C MET A 1 -11.19 0.47 2.64
N THR A 2 -10.46 0.72 1.55
CA THR A 2 -9.41 -0.20 1.09
C THR A 2 -8.04 0.45 1.21
N TYR A 3 -7.13 -0.22 1.91
CA TYR A 3 -5.72 0.13 1.97
C TYR A 3 -5.01 -0.51 0.79
N VAL A 4 -4.39 0.31 -0.05
CA VAL A 4 -3.51 -0.15 -1.13
C VAL A 4 -2.06 0.02 -0.69
N GLU A 5 -1.26 -1.03 -0.82
CA GLU A 5 0.19 -0.89 -0.74
C GLU A 5 0.80 -0.72 -2.15
N THR A 6 2.06 -0.34 -2.18
CA THR A 6 2.80 0.07 -3.37
C THR A 6 2.68 -0.88 -4.57
N SER A 7 2.66 -2.20 -4.38
CA SER A 7 2.59 -3.15 -5.49
C SER A 7 1.30 -3.04 -6.31
N VAL A 8 0.17 -2.66 -5.68
CA VAL A 8 -1.11 -2.42 -6.38
C VAL A 8 -1.05 -1.14 -7.21
N VAL A 9 -0.43 -0.09 -6.65
CA VAL A 9 -0.25 1.19 -7.34
C VAL A 9 0.67 1.02 -8.55
N LEU A 10 1.78 0.29 -8.38
CA LEU A 10 2.69 -0.03 -9.48
C LEU A 10 2.02 -0.89 -10.55
N ALA A 11 1.24 -1.91 -10.17
CA ALA A 11 0.47 -2.73 -11.11
C ALA A 11 -0.50 -1.89 -11.96
N GLN A 12 -1.17 -0.91 -11.35
CA GLN A 12 -2.04 0.03 -12.07
C GLN A 12 -1.29 0.94 -13.04
N LEU A 13 -0.09 1.39 -12.68
CA LEU A 13 0.70 2.34 -13.47
C LEU A 13 1.47 1.69 -14.61
N LEU A 14 2.02 0.51 -14.36
CA LEU A 14 2.90 -0.17 -15.30
C LEU A 14 2.14 -1.16 -16.20
N ALA A 15 0.88 -1.48 -15.87
CA ALA A 15 0.00 -2.34 -16.65
C ALA A 15 0.70 -3.65 -17.09
N GLU A 16 1.47 -4.24 -16.18
CA GLU A 16 2.13 -5.54 -16.37
C GLU A 16 1.08 -6.68 -16.36
N ASP A 17 1.51 -7.94 -16.20
CA ASP A 17 0.66 -9.15 -16.18
C ASP A 17 -0.49 -9.14 -15.14
N ARG A 18 -0.52 -8.16 -14.24
CA ARG A 18 -1.55 -7.98 -13.21
C ARG A 18 -2.08 -6.54 -13.24
N SER A 19 -3.40 -6.40 -13.28
CA SER A 19 -4.07 -5.10 -13.23
C SER A 19 -5.19 -5.13 -12.18
N PRO A 20 -5.21 -4.21 -11.20
CA PRO A 20 -6.27 -4.19 -10.21
C PRO A 20 -7.63 -3.90 -10.85
N PRO A 21 -8.71 -4.58 -10.41
CA PRO A 21 -10.02 -4.42 -11.00
C PRO A 21 -10.56 -3.00 -10.77
N ALA A 22 -11.36 -2.50 -11.72
CA ALA A 22 -11.95 -1.15 -11.63
C ALA A 22 -12.78 -0.95 -10.35
N SER A 23 -13.37 -2.02 -9.81
CA SER A 23 -14.12 -2.02 -8.55
C SER A 23 -13.27 -1.63 -7.33
N LEU A 24 -11.95 -1.84 -7.37
CA LEU A 24 -11.05 -1.36 -6.31
C LEU A 24 -11.21 0.15 -6.15
N TRP A 25 -11.13 0.88 -7.26
CA TRP A 25 -11.07 2.34 -7.30
C TRP A 25 -12.42 3.04 -7.10
N ALA A 26 -13.50 2.29 -6.89
CA ALA A 26 -14.84 2.82 -6.65
C ALA A 26 -15.04 3.31 -5.20
N ASP A 27 -14.28 2.75 -4.25
CA ASP A 27 -14.36 3.11 -2.83
C ASP A 27 -13.26 4.09 -2.41
N ALA A 28 -13.37 4.63 -1.19
CA ALA A 28 -12.30 5.41 -0.59
C ALA A 28 -11.01 4.59 -0.43
N ILE A 29 -9.96 5.01 -1.12
CA ILE A 29 -8.63 4.39 -1.08
C ILE A 29 -7.72 5.15 -0.13
N VAL A 30 -7.07 4.42 0.78
CA VAL A 30 -6.05 4.93 1.69
C VAL A 30 -4.72 4.23 1.42
N SER A 31 -3.60 4.92 1.64
CA SER A 31 -2.27 4.33 1.58
C SER A 31 -1.32 5.03 2.54
N SER A 32 -0.20 4.39 2.87
CA SER A 32 0.88 5.06 3.61
C SER A 32 1.55 6.10 2.71
N ARG A 33 1.99 7.22 3.30
CA ARG A 33 2.84 8.20 2.64
C ARG A 33 4.10 7.56 2.03
N LEU A 34 4.55 6.43 2.58
CA LEU A 34 5.63 5.60 2.03
C LEU A 34 5.43 5.23 0.55
N THR A 35 4.19 4.98 0.12
CA THR A 35 3.90 4.56 -1.25
C THR A 35 4.30 5.60 -2.29
N GLU A 36 4.22 6.90 -1.99
CA GLU A 36 4.71 7.92 -2.92
C GLU A 36 6.20 7.73 -3.21
N TYR A 37 7.00 7.50 -2.17
CA TYR A 37 8.45 7.33 -2.29
C TYR A 37 8.80 6.04 -3.03
N GLU A 38 8.14 4.93 -2.71
CA GLU A 38 8.42 3.67 -3.38
C GLU A 38 8.01 3.69 -4.85
N VAL A 39 6.88 4.33 -5.19
CA VAL A 39 6.44 4.49 -6.58
C VAL A 39 7.43 5.33 -7.37
N TRP A 40 7.81 6.53 -6.89
CA TRP A 40 8.76 7.37 -7.61
C TRP A 40 10.13 6.74 -7.74
N ASN A 41 10.64 6.11 -6.68
CA ASN A 41 11.90 5.38 -6.75
C ASN A 41 11.85 4.27 -7.81
N ARG A 42 10.74 3.54 -7.91
CA ARG A 42 10.60 2.49 -8.92
C ARG A 42 10.50 3.06 -10.34
N ILE A 43 9.70 4.10 -10.54
CA ILE A 43 9.53 4.75 -11.85
C ILE A 43 10.86 5.31 -12.35
N HIS A 44 11.66 5.94 -11.48
CA HIS A 44 12.98 6.43 -11.83
C HIS A 44 13.98 5.30 -12.09
N ALA A 45 13.96 4.22 -11.29
CA ALA A 45 14.83 3.07 -11.51
C ALA A 45 14.62 2.40 -12.88
N TYR A 46 13.40 2.46 -13.44
CA TYR A 46 13.11 2.00 -14.80
C TYR A 46 13.28 3.06 -15.89
N GLY A 47 13.70 4.29 -15.55
CA GLY A 47 13.82 5.38 -16.53
C GLY A 47 12.47 5.86 -17.08
N LEU A 48 11.37 5.61 -16.38
CA LEU A 48 10.00 5.88 -16.84
C LEU A 48 9.46 7.25 -16.40
N GLY A 49 10.28 8.11 -15.80
CA GLY A 49 9.84 9.39 -15.25
C GLY A 49 9.19 10.33 -16.28
N SER A 50 9.71 10.35 -17.52
CA SER A 50 9.16 11.20 -18.59
C SER A 50 7.83 10.67 -19.14
N SER A 51 7.67 9.35 -19.26
CA SER A 51 6.48 8.72 -19.83
C SER A 51 5.35 8.51 -18.83
N HIS A 52 5.68 8.23 -17.56
CA HIS A 52 4.69 7.86 -16.54
C HIS A 52 4.50 8.93 -15.46
N GLY A 53 5.32 9.98 -15.43
CA GLY A 53 5.31 10.95 -14.34
C GLY A 53 3.97 11.68 -14.13
N GLU A 54 3.24 11.99 -15.21
CA GLU A 54 1.90 12.56 -15.10
C GLU A 54 0.90 11.54 -14.54
N SER A 55 0.87 10.33 -15.09
CA SER A 55 0.01 9.23 -14.61
C SER A 55 0.25 8.90 -13.13
N VAL A 56 1.52 8.91 -12.70
CA VAL A 56 1.90 8.77 -11.28
C VAL A 56 1.25 9.87 -10.46
N ARG A 57 1.45 11.14 -10.80
CA ARG A 57 0.86 12.27 -10.05
C ARG A 57 -0.66 12.20 -9.99
N LEU A 58 -1.31 11.88 -11.10
CA LEU A 58 -2.77 11.73 -11.17
C LEU A 58 -3.27 10.59 -10.27
N LEU A 59 -2.62 9.43 -10.29
CA LEU A 59 -3.03 8.30 -9.45
C LEU A 59 -2.76 8.58 -7.97
N LEU A 60 -1.57 9.08 -7.62
CA LEU A 60 -1.21 9.41 -6.25
C LEU A 60 -2.12 10.52 -5.67
N GLY A 61 -2.54 11.48 -6.49
CA GLY A 61 -3.48 12.53 -6.10
C GLY A 61 -4.88 12.03 -5.73
N ARG A 62 -5.24 10.79 -6.09
CA ARG A 62 -6.52 10.16 -5.72
C ARG A 62 -6.46 9.40 -4.40
N LEU A 63 -5.25 9.15 -3.88
CA LEU A 63 -5.08 8.39 -2.64
C LEU A 63 -5.28 9.29 -1.42
N ARG A 64 -5.94 8.77 -0.38
CA ARG A 64 -5.93 9.39 0.94
C ARG A 64 -4.68 8.94 1.68
N TRP A 65 -3.90 9.89 2.17
CA TRP A 65 -2.62 9.60 2.80
C TRP A 65 -2.77 9.34 4.30
N LEU A 66 -2.14 8.27 4.76
CA LEU A 66 -1.76 8.10 6.16
C LEU A 66 -0.28 8.48 6.31
N GLU A 67 -0.02 9.49 7.12
CA GLU A 67 1.34 9.94 7.40
C GLU A 67 2.11 8.96 8.29
N MET A 68 3.44 8.95 8.12
CA MET A 68 4.37 8.16 8.94
C MET A 68 4.55 8.82 10.30
N THR A 69 3.52 8.76 11.13
CA THR A 69 3.54 9.32 12.49
C THR A 69 4.45 8.49 13.41
N PRO A 70 4.94 9.07 14.53
CA PRO A 70 5.73 8.32 15.51
C PRO A 70 5.08 7.02 15.99
N ILE A 71 3.74 6.98 16.10
CA ILE A 71 3.00 5.79 16.52
C ILE A 71 3.10 4.67 15.46
N VAL A 72 2.95 5.03 14.17
CA VAL A 72 3.11 4.08 13.06
C VAL A 72 4.54 3.55 13.02
N LEU A 73 5.52 4.45 13.15
CA LEU A 73 6.94 4.08 13.14
C LEU A 73 7.30 3.17 14.31
N ALA A 74 6.81 3.45 15.52
CA ALA A 74 7.03 2.61 16.68
C ALA A 74 6.45 1.21 16.49
N ARG A 75 5.21 1.11 16.00
CA ARG A 75 4.57 -0.19 15.75
C ARG A 75 5.33 -1.04 14.73
N ALA A 76 5.99 -0.42 13.76
CA ALA A 76 6.76 -1.14 12.76
C ALA A 76 7.96 -1.92 13.34
N LEU A 77 8.47 -1.49 14.51
CA LEU A 77 9.59 -2.12 15.22
C LEU A 77 9.19 -3.33 16.05
N ASP A 78 7.92 -3.41 16.44
CA ASP A 78 7.41 -4.53 17.23
C ASP A 78 7.40 -5.83 16.41
N PRO A 79 7.42 -7.01 17.08
CA PRO A 79 7.40 -8.30 16.40
C PRO A 79 6.21 -8.46 15.43
N TRP A 80 6.47 -9.17 14.33
CA TRP A 80 5.46 -9.53 13.33
C TRP A 80 5.28 -11.05 13.31
N PRO A 81 4.06 -11.55 12.99
CA PRO A 81 3.78 -12.99 12.97
C PRO A 81 4.51 -13.72 11.82
N VAL A 82 5.02 -12.96 10.85
CA VAL A 82 5.87 -13.47 9.77
C VAL A 82 7.13 -12.61 9.66
N ARG A 83 8.18 -13.16 9.04
CA ARG A 83 9.39 -12.36 8.74
C ARG A 83 9.06 -11.26 7.74
N MET A 84 9.15 -10.01 8.19
CA MET A 84 8.86 -8.82 7.39
C MET A 84 10.13 -8.12 6.89
N ARG A 85 10.03 -7.46 5.74
CA ARG A 85 10.97 -6.40 5.36
C ARG A 85 10.52 -5.08 6.01
N THR A 86 11.44 -4.14 6.20
CA THR A 86 11.15 -2.88 6.89
C THR A 86 10.01 -2.10 6.25
N LEU A 87 9.99 -1.96 4.92
CA LEU A 87 8.95 -1.20 4.22
C LEU A 87 7.58 -1.90 4.28
N ASP A 88 7.56 -3.22 4.12
CA ASP A 88 6.36 -4.03 4.29
C ASP A 88 5.77 -3.90 5.71
N ALA A 89 6.64 -3.86 6.74
CA ALA A 89 6.23 -3.65 8.13
C ALA A 89 5.60 -2.26 8.36
N LEU A 90 6.12 -1.22 7.71
CA LEU A 90 5.54 0.13 7.76
C LEU A 90 4.14 0.19 7.14
N HIS A 91 3.90 -0.57 6.05
CA HIS A 91 2.56 -0.71 5.48
C HIS A 91 1.58 -1.38 6.46
N LEU A 92 1.96 -2.48 7.10
CA LEU A 92 1.09 -3.15 8.05
C LEU A 92 0.87 -2.31 9.32
N ALA A 93 1.90 -1.63 9.82
CA ALA A 93 1.78 -0.72 10.96
C ALA A 93 0.79 0.42 10.69
N SER A 94 0.77 0.91 9.44
CA SER A 94 -0.21 1.90 8.97
C SER A 94 -1.66 1.37 9.05
N ILE A 95 -1.87 0.10 8.66
CA ILE A 95 -3.19 -0.54 8.73
C ILE A 95 -3.62 -0.75 10.17
N GLU A 96 -2.72 -1.22 11.04
CA GLU A 96 -3.03 -1.42 12.45
C GLU A 96 -3.31 -0.10 13.17
N PHE A 97 -2.63 0.98 12.81
CA PHE A 97 -2.97 2.33 13.29
C PHE A 97 -4.42 2.68 12.96
N LEU A 98 -4.85 2.50 11.70
CA LEU A 98 -6.23 2.77 11.28
C LEU A 98 -7.23 1.90 12.06
N ARG A 99 -6.96 0.60 12.20
CA ARG A 99 -7.81 -0.34 12.92
C ARG A 99 -7.92 -0.01 14.42
N ALA A 100 -6.81 0.39 15.04
CA ALA A 100 -6.80 0.83 16.43
C ALA A 100 -7.67 2.07 16.66
N HIS A 101 -7.91 2.87 15.62
CA HIS A 101 -8.83 4.03 15.63
C HIS A 101 -10.23 3.68 15.07
N GLY A 102 -10.62 2.41 15.14
CA GLY A 102 -11.97 1.94 14.81
C GLY A 102 -12.28 1.88 13.32
N GLN A 103 -11.29 2.01 12.44
CA GLN A 103 -11.54 1.96 10.99
C GLN A 103 -11.62 0.52 10.48
N GLU A 104 -12.64 0.24 9.67
CA GLU A 104 -12.73 -1.02 8.91
C GLU A 104 -11.92 -0.92 7.60
N VAL A 105 -10.80 -1.63 7.57
CA VAL A 105 -9.82 -1.56 6.48
C VAL A 105 -9.62 -2.95 5.86
N LYS A 106 -9.78 -3.03 4.54
CA LYS A 106 -9.37 -4.18 3.73
C LYS A 106 -8.00 -3.91 3.10
N LEU A 107 -7.11 -4.90 3.04
CA LEU A 107 -5.84 -4.79 2.33
C LEU A 107 -5.97 -5.25 0.87
N ALA A 108 -5.54 -4.41 -0.06
CA ALA A 108 -5.22 -4.80 -1.43
C ALA A 108 -3.69 -4.86 -1.59
N SER A 109 -3.16 -6.02 -1.96
CA SER A 109 -1.74 -6.25 -2.16
C SER A 109 -1.50 -7.37 -3.18
N TYR A 110 -0.46 -7.23 -3.98
CA TYR A 110 0.08 -8.30 -4.82
C TYR A 110 1.35 -8.95 -4.24
N ASP A 111 1.84 -8.47 -3.08
CA ASP A 111 2.98 -9.04 -2.38
C ASP A 111 2.52 -10.17 -1.43
N GLY A 112 2.95 -11.40 -1.74
CA GLY A 112 2.57 -12.59 -0.97
C GLY A 112 2.98 -12.56 0.51
N ARG A 113 4.05 -11.84 0.86
CA ARG A 113 4.51 -11.68 2.25
C ARG A 113 3.54 -10.80 3.02
N VAL A 114 3.16 -9.66 2.44
CA VAL A 114 2.20 -8.72 3.06
C VAL A 114 0.83 -9.39 3.20
N ILE A 115 0.37 -10.12 2.16
CA ILE A 115 -0.87 -10.91 2.20
C ILE A 115 -0.84 -11.95 3.33
N ASN A 116 0.26 -12.70 3.45
CA ASN A 116 0.39 -13.72 4.50
C ASN A 116 0.35 -13.10 5.91
N ALA A 117 1.06 -12.00 6.11
CA ALA A 117 1.04 -11.26 7.37
C ALA A 117 -0.37 -10.76 7.71
N ALA A 118 -1.07 -10.16 6.73
CA ALA A 118 -2.43 -9.67 6.89
C ALA A 118 -3.40 -10.76 7.31
N ARG A 119 -3.30 -11.97 6.72
CA ARG A 119 -4.10 -13.13 7.13
C ARG A 119 -3.85 -13.51 8.59
N GLN A 120 -2.59 -13.56 9.03
CA GLN A 120 -2.26 -13.87 10.43
C GLN A 120 -2.71 -12.79 11.42
N LEU A 121 -2.79 -11.53 10.97
CA LEU A 121 -3.29 -10.40 11.75
C LEU A 121 -4.82 -10.22 11.66
N SER A 122 -5.52 -11.15 10.99
CA SER A 122 -6.96 -11.07 10.72
C SER A 122 -7.37 -9.74 10.05
N ILE A 123 -6.52 -9.22 9.16
CA ILE A 123 -6.82 -8.08 8.30
C ILE A 123 -7.56 -8.62 7.07
N PRO A 124 -8.81 -8.17 6.81
CA PRO A 124 -9.55 -8.59 5.62
C PRO A 124 -8.80 -8.22 4.34
N LEU A 125 -8.89 -9.06 3.31
CA LEU A 125 -8.30 -8.79 2.00
C LEU A 125 -9.35 -8.28 1.02
N PHE A 126 -8.95 -7.37 0.14
CA PHE A 126 -9.68 -7.05 -1.08
C PHE A 126 -9.35 -8.11 -2.15
N THR A 127 -10.36 -8.54 -2.91
CA THR A 127 -10.19 -9.50 -4.00
C THR A 127 -9.66 -8.79 -5.24
N LEU A 128 -8.36 -8.96 -5.53
CA LEU A 128 -7.68 -8.47 -6.73
C LEU A 128 -7.78 -9.47 -7.88
#